data_AF-A0A385HCY0-F1
#
_entry.id   AF-A0A385HCY0-F1
#
_cell.length_a   1.000
_cell.length_b   1.000
_cell.length_c   1.000
_cell.angle_alpha   90.00
_cell.angle_beta   90.00
_cell.angle_gamma   90.00
#
_symmetry.space_group_name_H-M   'P 1'
#
loop_
_entity.id
_entity.type
_entity.pdbx_description
1 polymer ?
#
loop_
_entity_poly.entity_id
_entity_poly.type
_entity_poly.pdbx_seq_one_letter_code
_entity_poly.pdbx_strand_id
1 'polypeptide(L)'
;DTNTITPQQLINIRPVIASIKEFFGSSQLSQFMDQTNPLAELTHKRRLSALGPGGLTRERAGMEVRDVHYSHYGRMCPIETPEGPNIGLINSLSSFAKVNRFGFIETPYRRVDPETGKVTPRIDYLTADEEDNYVVAQANAKLSDDGSFLDDSIVARFR
;
A
#
# COMPACT_ATOMS: atom_id res chain seq x y z
N ASP A 1 -37.80 0.03 42.85
CA ASP A 1 -37.55 0.93 41.70
C ASP A 1 -36.45 0.39 40.80
N THR A 2 -36.87 -0.31 39.75
CA THR A 2 -36.04 -0.69 38.60
C THR A 2 -35.77 0.48 37.64
N ASN A 3 -36.24 1.69 37.97
CA ASN A 3 -36.18 2.90 37.15
C ASN A 3 -34.92 3.76 37.34
N THR A 4 -33.95 3.34 38.16
CA THR A 4 -32.73 4.12 38.44
C THR A 4 -31.44 3.34 38.24
N ILE A 5 -31.43 2.36 37.33
CA ILE A 5 -30.18 1.74 36.88
C ILE A 5 -29.59 2.64 35.79
N THR A 6 -28.46 3.28 36.07
CA THR A 6 -27.76 4.11 35.08
C THR A 6 -26.73 3.27 34.33
N PRO A 7 -26.49 3.49 33.02
CA PRO A 7 -25.49 2.72 32.26
C PRO A 7 -24.07 2.74 32.86
N GLN A 8 -23.72 3.81 33.57
CA GLN A 8 -22.43 3.93 34.26
C GLN A 8 -22.23 2.88 35.37
N GLN A 9 -23.31 2.38 35.98
CA GLN A 9 -23.24 1.32 37.00
C GLN A 9 -23.00 -0.07 36.39
N LEU A 10 -23.25 -0.22 35.08
CA LEU A 10 -23.12 -1.50 34.35
C LEU A 10 -21.81 -1.59 33.54
N ILE A 11 -21.20 -0.45 33.21
CA ILE A 11 -20.04 -0.39 32.32
C ILE A 11 -18.75 -0.16 33.11
N ASN A 12 -17.83 -1.12 33.04
CA ASN A 12 -16.46 -0.95 33.52
C ASN A 12 -15.53 -0.60 32.35
N ILE A 13 -14.97 0.61 32.36
CA ILE A 13 -14.07 1.10 31.30
C ILE A 13 -12.61 0.65 31.46
N ARG A 14 -12.23 0.05 32.61
CA ARG A 14 -10.83 -0.34 32.88
C ARG A 14 -10.25 -1.29 31.82
N PRO A 15 -10.96 -2.34 31.36
CA PRO A 15 -10.44 -3.22 30.31
C PRO A 15 -10.18 -2.49 28.99
N VAL A 16 -11.06 -1.55 28.61
CA VAL A 16 -10.93 -0.78 27.37
C VAL A 16 -9.66 0.09 27.41
N ILE A 17 -9.43 0.78 28.52
CA ILE A 17 -8.22 1.60 28.70
C ILE A 17 -6.96 0.72 28.72
N ALA A 18 -7.01 -0.43 29.41
CA ALA A 18 -5.89 -1.35 29.48
C ALA A 18 -5.49 -1.87 28.08
N SER A 19 -6.45 -2.28 27.26
CA SER A 19 -6.19 -2.75 25.89
C SER A 19 -5.56 -1.68 25.00
N ILE A 20 -6.02 -0.43 25.08
CA ILE A 20 -5.43 0.67 24.31
C ILE A 20 -4.00 0.96 24.78
N LYS A 21 -3.78 0.98 26.11
CA LYS A 21 -2.47 1.25 26.69
C LYS A 21 -1.47 0.15 26.35
N GLU A 22 -1.88 -1.11 26.40
CA GLU A 22 -1.07 -2.26 26.01
C GLU A 22 -0.73 -2.20 24.51
N PHE A 23 -1.70 -1.87 23.66
CA PHE A 23 -1.45 -1.71 22.23
C PHE A 23 -0.37 -0.67 21.94
N PHE A 24 -0.50 0.56 22.43
CA PHE A 24 0.51 1.60 22.17
C PHE A 24 1.82 1.41 22.93
N GLY A 25 1.79 0.74 24.08
CA GLY A 25 2.95 0.53 24.94
C GLY A 25 3.86 -0.62 24.54
N SER A 26 3.31 -1.71 23.98
CA SER A 26 4.08 -2.93 23.71
C SER A 26 3.85 -3.57 22.33
N SER A 27 2.97 -3.02 21.48
CA SER A 27 2.79 -3.55 20.12
C SER A 27 4.03 -3.34 19.26
N GLN A 28 4.40 -4.36 18.49
CA GLN A 28 5.48 -4.28 17.49
C GLN A 28 5.19 -3.25 16.37
N LEU A 29 3.91 -2.93 16.15
CA LEU A 29 3.48 -1.92 15.18
C LEU A 29 3.50 -0.50 15.76
N SER A 30 3.54 -0.37 17.09
CA SER A 30 3.70 0.92 17.79
C SER A 30 5.20 1.20 17.93
N GLN A 31 5.80 1.76 16.87
CA GLN A 31 7.24 2.00 16.79
C GLN A 31 7.60 3.40 17.29
N PHE A 32 8.77 3.53 17.91
CA PHE A 32 9.35 4.84 18.19
C PHE A 32 9.73 5.51 16.86
N MET A 33 9.24 6.74 16.64
CA MET A 33 9.42 7.43 15.36
C MET A 33 10.90 7.69 15.09
N ASP A 34 11.31 7.49 13.83
CA ASP A 34 12.65 7.87 13.38
C ASP A 34 12.61 9.34 13.00
N GLN A 35 13.35 10.17 13.74
CA GLN A 35 13.35 11.62 13.64
C GLN A 35 14.74 12.15 13.33
N THR A 36 15.57 11.35 12.66
CA THR A 36 16.92 11.77 12.24
C THR A 36 16.86 12.96 11.28
N ASN A 37 15.88 12.97 10.36
CA ASN A 37 15.63 14.04 9.41
C ASN A 37 14.18 13.94 8.84
N PRO A 38 13.68 14.96 8.13
CA PRO A 38 12.30 14.95 7.61
C PRO A 38 11.99 13.79 6.65
N LEU A 39 12.97 13.31 5.89
CA LEU A 39 12.79 12.17 5.00
C LEU A 39 12.61 10.87 5.79
N ALA A 40 13.40 10.66 6.84
CA ALA A 40 13.27 9.50 7.72
C ALA A 40 11.88 9.44 8.36
N GLU A 41 11.36 10.58 8.83
CA GLU A 41 9.99 10.66 9.38
C GLU A 41 8.93 10.28 8.34
N LEU A 42 9.06 10.80 7.11
CA LEU A 42 8.13 10.54 6.03
C LEU A 42 8.17 9.05 5.62
N THR A 43 9.36 8.49 5.43
CA THR A 43 9.55 7.08 5.10
C THR A 43 8.98 6.18 6.20
N HIS A 44 9.23 6.49 7.47
CA HIS A 44 8.71 5.69 8.59
C HIS A 44 7.16 5.67 8.58
N LYS A 45 6.52 6.83 8.38
CA LYS A 45 5.05 6.93 8.29
C LYS A 45 4.45 6.21 7.08
N ARG A 46 5.24 5.94 6.04
CA ARG A 46 4.83 5.27 4.79
C ARG A 46 5.30 3.81 4.69
N ARG A 47 5.82 3.26 5.79
CA ARG A 47 6.33 1.90 5.87
C ARG A 47 5.21 0.87 5.95
N LEU A 48 5.39 -0.23 5.25
CA LEU A 48 4.55 -1.42 5.26
C LEU A 48 5.36 -2.55 5.91
N SER A 49 4.84 -3.13 7.00
CA SER A 49 5.49 -4.23 7.73
C SER A 49 4.65 -5.50 7.59
N ALA A 50 5.27 -6.57 7.07
CA ALA A 50 4.70 -7.91 7.10
C ALA A 50 4.87 -8.62 8.46
N LEU A 51 5.69 -8.03 9.34
CA LEU A 51 5.93 -8.49 10.71
C LEU A 51 4.91 -7.89 11.68
N GLY A 52 4.49 -8.68 12.67
CA GLY A 52 3.61 -8.23 13.74
C GLY A 52 2.64 -9.33 14.18
N PRO A 53 1.81 -9.08 15.21
CA PRO A 53 0.73 -9.98 15.59
C PRO A 53 -0.20 -10.23 14.39
N GLY A 54 -0.40 -11.51 14.03
CA GLY A 54 -1.20 -11.91 12.86
C GLY A 54 -0.46 -11.85 11.52
N GLY A 55 0.78 -11.36 11.49
CA GLY A 55 1.66 -11.37 10.32
C GLY A 55 2.63 -12.56 10.31
N LEU A 56 3.73 -12.39 9.58
CA LEU A 56 4.80 -13.38 9.50
C LEU A 56 5.78 -13.25 10.67
N THR A 57 6.35 -14.38 11.09
CA THR A 57 7.57 -14.37 11.92
C THR A 57 8.80 -14.43 11.02
N ARG A 58 9.93 -13.86 11.47
CA ARG A 58 11.18 -13.84 10.69
C ARG A 58 11.63 -15.23 10.24
N GLU A 59 11.43 -16.23 11.09
CA GLU A 59 11.83 -17.63 10.86
C GLU A 59 10.93 -18.35 9.84
N ARG A 60 9.66 -17.91 9.70
CA ARG A 60 8.70 -18.49 8.75
C ARG A 60 8.69 -17.78 7.40
N ALA A 61 9.41 -16.68 7.28
CA ALA A 61 9.49 -15.89 6.05
C ALA A 61 10.55 -16.45 5.10
N GLY A 62 10.11 -17.35 4.19
CA GLY A 62 10.92 -17.88 3.10
C GLY A 62 11.32 -16.83 2.05
N MET A 63 12.06 -17.26 1.02
CA MET A 63 12.52 -16.36 -0.04
C MET A 63 11.36 -15.82 -0.89
N GLU A 64 10.35 -16.65 -1.14
CA GLU A 64 9.17 -16.36 -1.95
C GLU A 64 8.30 -15.21 -1.42
N VAL A 65 8.31 -14.94 -0.11
CA VAL A 65 7.60 -13.78 0.47
C VAL A 65 8.46 -12.50 0.51
N ARG A 66 9.76 -12.62 0.24
CA ARG A 66 10.72 -11.50 0.29
C ARG A 66 11.03 -10.93 -1.09
N ASP A 67 10.80 -11.74 -2.13
CA ASP A 67 11.09 -11.36 -3.51
C ASP A 67 10.10 -10.31 -4.04
N VAL A 68 10.51 -9.60 -5.08
CA VAL A 68 9.69 -8.56 -5.72
C VAL A 68 8.67 -9.23 -6.63
N HIS A 69 7.40 -9.09 -6.29
CA HIS A 69 6.31 -9.57 -7.14
C HIS A 69 5.94 -8.53 -8.21
N TYR A 70 5.51 -8.99 -9.40
CA TYR A 70 5.17 -8.07 -10.51
C TYR A 70 4.05 -7.09 -10.15
N SER A 71 3.09 -7.51 -9.31
CA SER A 71 1.98 -6.66 -8.86
C SER A 71 2.41 -5.50 -7.95
N HIS A 72 3.65 -5.52 -7.42
CA HIS A 72 4.19 -4.43 -6.62
C HIS A 72 4.36 -3.14 -7.41
N TYR A 73 4.41 -3.22 -8.75
CA TYR A 73 4.60 -2.06 -9.62
C TYR A 73 3.58 -0.95 -9.33
N GLY A 74 4.10 0.23 -8.96
CA GLY A 74 3.27 1.40 -8.62
C GLY A 74 2.58 1.34 -7.26
N ARG A 75 2.76 0.26 -6.47
CA ARG A 75 2.13 0.02 -5.17
C ARG A 75 3.15 0.02 -4.03
N MET A 76 4.16 -0.84 -4.13
CA MET A 76 5.27 -0.94 -3.19
C MET A 76 6.59 -0.66 -3.90
N CYS A 77 7.49 0.06 -3.23
CA CYS A 77 8.81 0.34 -3.77
C CYS A 77 9.62 -0.96 -3.86
N PRO A 78 10.12 -1.37 -5.05
CA PRO A 78 10.93 -2.58 -5.18
C PRO A 78 12.38 -2.39 -4.70
N ILE A 79 12.78 -1.14 -4.42
CA ILE A 79 14.16 -0.78 -4.05
C ILE A 79 14.28 -0.51 -2.55
N GLU A 80 13.33 0.23 -1.98
CA GLU A 80 13.40 0.67 -0.59
C GLU A 80 12.94 -0.44 0.37
N THR A 81 13.89 -1.30 0.72
CA THR A 81 13.77 -2.30 1.79
C THR A 81 15.05 -2.25 2.65
N PRO A 82 14.97 -2.48 3.96
CA PRO A 82 16.16 -2.64 4.78
C PRO A 82 17.03 -3.79 4.27
N GLU A 83 18.34 -3.60 4.32
CA GLU A 83 19.30 -4.68 4.11
C GLU A 83 19.34 -5.62 5.33
N GLY A 84 19.75 -6.87 5.13
CA GLY A 84 19.91 -7.86 6.21
C GLY A 84 18.64 -8.68 6.50
N PRO A 85 18.41 -9.09 7.78
CA PRO A 85 17.39 -10.10 8.10
C PRO A 85 15.94 -9.69 7.78
N ASN A 86 15.66 -8.39 7.65
CA ASN A 86 14.33 -7.86 7.37
C ASN A 86 14.09 -7.55 5.89
N ILE A 87 15.03 -7.89 5.00
CA ILE A 87 14.90 -7.66 3.56
C ILE A 87 13.60 -8.29 3.01
N GLY A 88 12.83 -7.50 2.25
CA GLY A 88 11.55 -7.88 1.66
C GLY A 88 10.36 -7.92 2.64
N LEU A 89 10.59 -7.86 3.95
CA LEU A 89 9.54 -7.91 4.98
C LEU A 89 9.09 -6.53 5.46
N ILE A 90 9.91 -5.52 5.19
CA ILE A 90 9.62 -4.13 5.44
C ILE A 90 9.80 -3.40 4.13
N ASN A 91 8.70 -2.88 3.59
CA ASN A 91 8.68 -2.17 2.32
C ASN A 91 8.13 -0.76 2.52
N SER A 92 8.28 0.09 1.50
CA SER A 92 7.70 1.43 1.49
C SER A 92 6.60 1.57 0.44
N LEU A 93 5.57 2.36 0.77
CA LEU A 93 4.48 2.66 -0.16
C LEU A 93 4.97 3.57 -1.30
N SER A 94 4.72 3.18 -2.55
CA SER A 94 5.09 3.96 -3.74
C SER A 94 4.46 5.36 -3.77
N SER A 95 5.06 6.31 -4.48
CA SER A 95 4.72 7.73 -4.43
C SER A 95 3.24 8.06 -4.67
N PHE A 96 2.62 7.44 -5.69
CA PHE A 96 1.23 7.70 -6.06
C PHE A 96 0.24 6.67 -5.51
N ALA A 97 0.72 5.67 -4.77
CA ALA A 97 -0.12 4.59 -4.27
C ALA A 97 -1.07 5.08 -3.17
N LYS A 98 -2.27 4.51 -3.14
CA LYS A 98 -3.31 4.77 -2.14
C LYS A 98 -3.86 3.46 -1.58
N VAL A 99 -4.36 3.48 -0.35
CA VAL A 99 -5.04 2.34 0.26
C VAL A 99 -6.53 2.59 0.19
N ASN A 100 -7.29 1.63 -0.36
CA ASN A 100 -8.74 1.74 -0.48
C ASN A 100 -9.45 1.30 0.80
N ARG A 101 -10.79 1.41 0.83
CA ARG A 101 -11.61 1.09 2.02
C ARG A 101 -11.47 -0.37 2.47
N PHE A 102 -11.11 -1.28 1.57
CA PHE A 102 -10.95 -2.69 1.85
C PHE A 102 -9.51 -3.05 2.27
N GLY A 103 -8.58 -2.09 2.20
CA GLY A 103 -7.17 -2.29 2.55
C GLY A 103 -6.26 -2.67 1.37
N PHE A 104 -6.77 -2.71 0.14
CA PHE A 104 -5.94 -2.96 -1.04
C PHE A 104 -5.20 -1.69 -1.48
N ILE A 105 -4.00 -1.88 -2.04
CA ILE A 105 -3.20 -0.78 -2.59
C ILE A 105 -3.56 -0.58 -4.06
N GLU A 106 -3.93 0.64 -4.39
CA GLU A 106 -4.30 1.10 -5.72
C GLU A 106 -3.24 2.06 -6.26
N THR A 107 -3.11 2.11 -7.57
CA THR A 107 -2.20 3.03 -8.26
C THR A 107 -2.90 3.68 -9.46
N PRO A 108 -2.62 4.96 -9.76
CA PRO A 108 -3.32 5.69 -10.80
C PRO A 108 -2.81 5.36 -12.19
N TYR A 109 -3.73 5.18 -13.13
CA TYR A 109 -3.43 5.06 -14.56
C TYR A 109 -4.26 6.05 -15.39
N ARG A 110 -3.69 6.52 -16.50
CA ARG A 110 -4.43 7.27 -17.51
C ARG A 110 -5.22 6.30 -18.38
N ARG A 111 -6.51 6.56 -18.55
CA ARG A 111 -7.38 5.72 -19.37
C ARG A 111 -7.16 6.00 -20.86
N VAL A 112 -6.94 4.94 -21.63
CA VAL A 112 -7.04 4.99 -23.09
C VAL A 112 -8.50 4.77 -23.47
N ASP A 113 -9.02 5.63 -24.33
CA ASP A 113 -10.38 5.51 -24.84
C ASP A 113 -10.47 4.33 -25.82
N PRO A 114 -11.37 3.35 -25.60
CA PRO A 114 -11.44 2.15 -26.43
C PRO A 114 -12.00 2.39 -27.83
N GLU A 115 -12.76 3.46 -28.05
CA GLU A 115 -13.35 3.79 -29.36
C GLU A 115 -12.36 4.56 -30.22
N THR A 116 -11.59 5.47 -29.62
CA THR A 116 -10.66 6.34 -30.36
C THR A 116 -9.21 5.88 -30.31
N GLY A 117 -8.84 5.01 -29.37
CA GLY A 117 -7.46 4.59 -29.13
C GLY A 117 -6.56 5.69 -28.53
N LYS A 118 -7.14 6.80 -28.08
CA LYS A 118 -6.40 7.99 -27.60
C LYS A 118 -6.30 8.02 -26.08
N VAL A 119 -5.17 8.51 -25.56
CA VAL A 119 -4.95 8.66 -24.13
C VAL A 119 -5.73 9.86 -23.60
N THR A 120 -6.64 9.62 -22.64
CA THR A 120 -7.48 10.66 -22.05
C THR A 120 -6.80 11.31 -20.82
N PRO A 121 -7.29 12.47 -20.35
CA PRO A 121 -6.87 13.07 -19.08
C PRO A 121 -7.52 12.38 -17.85
N ARG A 122 -8.43 11.42 -18.06
CA ARG A 122 -9.08 10.70 -16.97
C ARG A 122 -8.10 9.74 -16.31
N ILE A 123 -8.00 9.84 -14.98
CA ILE A 123 -7.17 8.99 -14.15
C ILE A 123 -8.09 8.05 -13.37
N ASP A 124 -7.91 6.75 -13.56
CA ASP A 124 -8.59 5.72 -12.79
C ASP A 124 -7.55 5.04 -11.87
N TYR A 125 -7.91 4.84 -10.60
CA TYR A 125 -7.09 4.09 -9.63
C TYR A 125 -7.46 2.61 -9.72
N LEU A 126 -6.48 1.75 -9.96
CA LEU A 126 -6.72 0.32 -10.14
C LEU A 126 -6.04 -0.50 -9.04
N THR A 127 -6.77 -1.46 -8.50
CA THR A 127 -6.21 -2.53 -7.65
C THR A 127 -5.39 -3.52 -8.49
N ALA A 128 -4.62 -4.39 -7.84
CA ALA A 128 -3.79 -5.38 -8.54
C ALA A 128 -4.65 -6.32 -9.39
N ASP A 129 -5.77 -6.80 -8.85
CA ASP A 129 -6.67 -7.72 -9.55
C ASP A 129 -7.37 -7.09 -10.75
N GLU A 130 -7.71 -5.79 -10.66
CA GLU A 130 -8.29 -5.05 -11.78
C GLU A 130 -7.27 -4.82 -12.88
N GLU A 131 -6.05 -4.40 -12.52
CA GLU A 131 -4.95 -4.13 -13.46
C GLU A 131 -4.60 -5.35 -14.31
N ASP A 132 -4.66 -6.56 -13.75
CA ASP A 132 -4.36 -7.83 -14.43
C ASP A 132 -5.29 -8.16 -15.62
N ASN A 133 -6.36 -7.39 -15.81
CA ASN A 133 -7.26 -7.52 -16.96
C ASN A 133 -6.94 -6.55 -18.11
N TYR A 134 -5.95 -5.68 -17.95
CA TYR A 134 -5.60 -4.64 -18.91
C TYR A 134 -4.14 -4.74 -19.36
N VAL A 135 -3.88 -4.30 -20.59
CA VAL A 135 -2.52 -4.09 -21.10
C VAL A 135 -2.10 -2.67 -20.75
N VAL A 136 -1.01 -2.52 -19.99
CA VAL A 136 -0.55 -1.21 -19.52
C VAL A 136 0.71 -0.78 -20.26
N ALA A 137 0.61 0.31 -21.03
CA ALA A 137 1.74 0.94 -21.70
C ALA A 137 2.63 1.72 -20.72
N GLN A 138 3.89 1.92 -21.08
CA GLN A 138 4.82 2.73 -20.29
C GLN A 138 4.48 4.23 -20.34
N ALA A 139 4.83 4.96 -19.27
CA ALA A 139 4.57 6.39 -19.16
C ALA A 139 5.39 7.26 -20.15
N ASN A 140 6.48 6.72 -20.71
CA ASN A 140 7.35 7.38 -21.69
C ASN A 140 6.97 7.09 -23.15
N ALA A 141 5.85 6.40 -23.40
CA ALA A 141 5.34 6.20 -24.76
C ALA A 141 5.13 7.56 -25.44
N LYS A 142 5.57 7.68 -26.70
CA LYS A 142 5.48 8.93 -27.45
C LYS A 142 4.04 9.17 -27.88
N LEU A 143 3.49 10.30 -27.47
CA LEU A 143 2.15 10.74 -27.81
C LEU A 143 2.21 11.98 -28.70
N SER A 144 1.25 12.08 -29.62
CA SER A 144 0.94 13.30 -30.33
C SER A 144 0.15 14.28 -29.45
N ASP A 145 -0.06 15.50 -29.94
CA ASP A 145 -0.85 16.54 -29.26
C ASP A 145 -2.33 16.13 -29.04
N ASP A 146 -2.88 15.29 -29.93
CA ASP A 146 -4.25 14.79 -29.80
C ASP A 146 -4.37 13.54 -28.91
N GLY A 147 -3.25 13.07 -28.34
CA GLY A 147 -3.20 11.93 -27.44
C GLY A 147 -3.16 10.57 -28.13
N SER A 148 -2.96 10.51 -29.45
CA SER A 148 -2.68 9.26 -30.16
C SER A 148 -1.23 8.82 -29.96
N PHE A 149 -0.97 7.53 -30.11
CA PHE A 149 0.40 6.99 -30.05
C PHE A 149 1.13 7.24 -31.37
N LEU A 150 2.36 7.74 -31.30
CA LEU A 150 3.19 8.01 -32.49
C LEU A 150 3.87 6.76 -33.04
N ASP A 151 4.13 5.78 -32.18
CA ASP A 151 4.78 4.52 -32.53
C ASP A 151 3.72 3.42 -32.68
N ASP A 152 3.79 2.62 -33.75
CA ASP A 152 2.86 1.50 -34.00
C ASP A 152 3.05 0.32 -33.02
N SER A 153 4.21 0.27 -32.36
CA SER A 153 4.57 -0.76 -31.38
C SER A 153 5.12 -0.12 -30.12
N ILE A 154 4.53 -0.46 -28.97
CA ILE A 154 4.84 0.12 -27.67
C ILE A 154 5.12 -1.01 -26.70
N VAL A 155 6.17 -0.84 -25.89
CA VAL A 155 6.43 -1.75 -24.79
C VAL A 155 5.33 -1.59 -23.76
N ALA A 156 4.62 -2.69 -23.51
CA ALA A 156 3.57 -2.76 -22.52
C ALA A 156 3.81 -3.97 -21.61
N ARG A 157 3.12 -3.98 -20.47
CA ARG A 157 3.07 -5.13 -19.57
C ARG A 157 1.67 -5.73 -19.61
N PHE A 158 1.65 -7.05 -19.64
CA PHE A 158 0.46 -7.87 -19.54
C PHE A 158 0.94 -9.24 -19.08
N ARG A 159 0.53 -9.65 -17.87
CA ARG A 159 0.80 -10.94 -17.22
C ARG A 159 2.17 -11.55 -17.54
#